data_AF-A0AAX3YT53-F1
#
_entry.id   AF-A0AAX3YT53-F1
#
_cell.length_a   1.000
_cell.length_b   1.000
_cell.length_c   1.000
_cell.angle_alpha   90.00
_cell.angle_beta   90.00
_cell.angle_gamma   90.00
#
_symmetry.space_group_name_H-M   'P 1'
#
loop_
_entity.id
_entity.type
_entity.pdbx_description
1 polymer ?
#
loop_
_entity_poly.entity_id
_entity_poly.type
_entity_poly.pdbx_seq_one_letter_code
_entity_poly.pdbx_strand_id
1 'polypeptide(L)' 'MFSQFAPCFCQFPTGVVVLGARVGSDVAGMVVSSFSVGVSLSTPLVSFAAQRTSETWPPLRE' A
#
# COMPACT_ATOMS: atom_id res chain seq x y z
N MET A 1 15.67 17.83 5.92
CA MET A 1 15.05 17.47 7.22
C MET A 1 14.43 16.06 7.23
N PHE A 2 13.73 15.60 6.17
CA PHE A 2 13.12 14.24 6.14
C PHE A 2 14.05 13.06 5.81
N SER A 3 15.26 13.29 5.29
CA SER A 3 16.21 12.23 4.91
C SER A 3 16.72 11.36 6.07
N GLN A 4 16.55 11.80 7.32
CA GLN A 4 17.07 11.10 8.51
C GLN A 4 16.18 9.91 8.93
N PHE A 5 14.93 9.84 8.46
CA PHE A 5 14.00 8.77 8.85
C PHE A 5 14.05 7.56 7.93
N ALA A 6 14.41 7.73 6.66
CA ALA A 6 14.51 6.62 5.70
C ALA A 6 15.44 5.48 6.18
N PRO A 7 16.63 5.76 6.78
CA PRO A 7 17.49 4.71 7.32
C PRO A 7 16.82 3.88 8.42
N CYS A 8 15.98 4.48 9.26
CA CYS A 8 15.28 3.80 10.35
C CYS A 8 14.28 2.76 9.79
N PHE A 9 13.51 3.13 8.77
CA PHE A 9 12.57 2.21 8.12
C PHE A 9 13.27 1.07 7.37
N CYS A 10 14.48 1.28 6.86
CA CYS A 10 15.26 0.21 6.23
C CYS A 10 15.74 -0.89 7.20
N GLN A 11 15.72 -0.66 8.51
CA GLN A 11 16.11 -1.66 9.51
C GLN A 11 14.97 -2.59 9.92
N PHE A 12 13.73 -2.30 9.51
CA PHE A 12 12.57 -3.13 9.84
C PHE A 12 12.08 -3.88 8.58
N PRO A 13 12.31 -5.19 8.47
CA PRO A 13 11.86 -5.95 7.32
C PRO A 13 10.32 -6.00 7.30
N THR A 14 9.73 -5.57 6.18
CA THR A 14 8.29 -5.69 5.94
C THR A 14 8.00 -6.59 4.75
N GLY A 15 6.83 -7.21 4.77
CA GLY A 15 6.30 -7.90 3.60
C GLY A 15 6.03 -6.91 2.47
N VAL A 16 6.19 -7.37 1.23
CA VAL A 16 5.84 -6.62 0.03
C VAL A 16 4.71 -7.34 -0.68
N VAL A 17 3.68 -6.59 -1.07
CA VAL A 17 2.53 -7.10 -1.81
C VAL A 17 2.29 -6.27 -3.07
N VAL A 18 1.54 -6.84 -4.02
CA VAL A 18 0.98 -6.12 -5.15
C VAL A 18 -0.53 -6.04 -4.96
N LEU A 19 -1.06 -4.82 -4.84
CA LEU A 19 -2.49 -4.57 -4.92
C LEU A 19 -2.85 -4.45 -6.40
N GLY A 20 -3.71 -5.34 -6.88
CA GLY A 20 -4.18 -5.33 -8.26
C GLY A 20 -5.69 -5.19 -8.32
N ALA A 21 -6.18 -4.39 -9.27
CA ALA A 21 -7.60 -4.31 -9.59
C ALA A 21 -7.79 -4.23 -11.09
N ARG A 22 -8.93 -4.72 -11.56
CA ARG A 22 -9.41 -4.48 -12.92
C ARG A 22 -10.39 -3.32 -12.87
N VAL A 23 -10.06 -2.24 -13.57
CA VAL A 23 -10.80 -0.97 -13.57
C VAL A 23 -11.29 -0.77 -15.00
N GLY A 24 -12.59 -0.99 -15.21
CA GLY A 24 -13.14 -1.09 -16.57
C GLY A 24 -12.50 -2.24 -17.37
N SER A 25 -11.87 -1.92 -18.49
CA SER A 25 -11.13 -2.86 -19.35
C SER A 25 -9.65 -3.01 -18.98
N ASP A 26 -9.13 -2.12 -18.14
CA ASP A 26 -7.69 -2.03 -17.84
C ASP A 26 -7.34 -2.75 -16.52
N VAL A 27 -6.07 -3.14 -16.39
CA VAL A 27 -5.51 -3.71 -15.16
C VAL A 27 -4.58 -2.68 -14.53
N ALA A 28 -4.88 -2.31 -13.29
CA ALA A 28 -4.05 -1.42 -12.49
C ALA A 28 -3.35 -2.21 -11.37
N GLY A 29 -2.16 -1.76 -10.99
CA GLY A 29 -1.34 -2.40 -9.97
C GLY A 29 -0.54 -1.39 -9.16
N MET A 30 -0.37 -1.66 -7.86
CA MET A 30 0.46 -0.87 -6.96
C MET A 30 1.26 -1.79 -6.04
N VAL A 31 2.58 -1.62 -6.02
CA VAL A 31 3.46 -2.29 -5.07
C VAL A 31 3.41 -1.58 -3.73
N VAL A 32 3.20 -2.33 -2.65
CA VAL A 32 2.98 -1.79 -1.31
C VAL A 32 3.79 -2.58 -0.28
N SER A 33 4.56 -1.87 0.55
CA SER A 33 5.32 -2.43 1.67
C SER A 33 4.71 -2.11 3.05
N SER A 34 3.62 -1.34 3.09
CA SER A 34 2.89 -0.92 4.31
C SER A 34 1.63 -1.75 4.58
N PHE A 35 1.50 -2.93 3.96
CA PHE A 35 0.32 -3.76 4.03
C PHE A 35 0.20 -4.45 5.40
N SER A 36 -0.93 -4.24 6.08
CA SER A 36 -1.19 -4.78 7.42
C SER A 36 -2.51 -5.55 7.45
N VAL A 37 -2.48 -6.75 8.00
CA VAL A 37 -3.64 -7.65 8.16
C VAL A 37 -4.22 -7.56 9.57
N GLY A 38 -5.49 -7.92 9.72
CA GLY A 38 -6.13 -8.04 11.04
C GLY A 38 -6.41 -6.70 11.72
N VAL A 39 -6.61 -5.63 10.94
CA VAL A 39 -6.95 -4.30 11.48
C VAL A 39 -8.38 -4.22 12.04
N SER A 40 -9.21 -5.20 11.70
CA SER A 40 -10.47 -5.50 12.38
C SER A 40 -10.67 -7.01 12.39
N LEU A 41 -11.24 -7.52 13.49
CA LEU A 41 -11.51 -8.95 13.69
C LEU A 41 -13.01 -9.28 13.55
N SER A 42 -13.90 -8.32 13.78
CA SER A 42 -15.34 -8.49 13.56
C SER A 42 -15.69 -8.48 12.07
N THR A 43 -14.90 -7.74 11.28
CA THR A 43 -14.91 -7.78 9.81
C THR A 43 -13.46 -7.98 9.37
N PRO A 44 -13.13 -9.01 8.56
CA PRO A 44 -11.75 -9.25 8.14
C PRO A 44 -11.27 -8.13 7.23
N LEU A 45 -10.56 -7.15 7.82
CA LEU A 45 -10.05 -5.97 7.14
C LEU A 45 -8.52 -5.98 7.07
N VAL A 46 -8.02 -5.25 6.07
CA VAL A 46 -6.60 -4.94 5.88
C VAL A 46 -6.42 -3.44 5.73
N SER A 47 -5.21 -2.94 5.94
CA SER A 47 -4.86 -1.54 5.71
C SER A 47 -3.54 -1.38 4.97
N PHE A 48 -3.39 -0.24 4.30
CA PHE A 48 -2.15 0.21 3.70
C PHE A 48 -2.13 1.73 3.59
N ALA A 49 -0.94 2.31 3.41
CA ALA A 49 -0.77 3.75 3.23
C ALA A 49 -0.47 4.08 1.75
N ALA A 50 -1.40 4.77 1.10
CA ALA A 50 -1.19 5.33 -0.23
C ALA A 50 -0.54 6.72 -0.15
N GLN A 51 0.50 6.95 -0.94
CA GLN A 51 1.11 8.29 -1.05
C GLN A 51 0.11 9.25 -1.72
N ARG A 52 0.01 10.48 -1.21
CA ARG A 52 -0.89 11.51 -1.75
C ARG A 52 -0.60 11.86 -3.20
N THR A 53 0.66 11.72 -3.63
CA THR A 53 1.15 11.96 -4.99
C THR A 53 1.23 10.68 -5.83
N SER A 54 0.65 9.57 -5.37
CA SER A 54 0.67 8.31 -6.12
C SER A 54 -0.16 8.44 -7.40
N GLU A 55 0.43 8.06 -8.53
CA GLU A 55 -0.28 7.97 -9.81
C GLU A 55 -0.98 6.60 -9.96
N THR A 56 -0.54 5.58 -9.23
CA THR A 56 -1.10 4.22 -9.31
C THR A 56 -2.25 3.98 -8.34
N TRP A 57 -2.45 4.84 -7.34
CA TRP A 57 -3.58 4.73 -6.39
C TRP A 57 -4.91 5.23 -6.94
N PRO A 58 -5.00 6.42 -7.59
CA PRO A 58 -6.25 6.91 -8.15
C PRO A 58 -7.03 5.89 -9.00
N PRO A 59 -6.42 5.13 -9.94
CA PRO A 59 -7.17 4.11 -10.66
C PRO A 59 -7.64 2.95 -9.76
N LEU A 60 -6.85 2.54 -8.76
CA LEU A 60 -7.17 1.38 -7.90
C LEU A 60 -8.28 1.61 -6.87
N ARG A 61 -8.64 2.87 -6.60
CA ARG A 61 -9.61 3.22 -5.55
C ARG A 61 -11.05 3.35 -6.06
N GLU A 62 -11.22 3.28 -7.38
CA GLU A 62 -12.50 3.33 -8.08
C GLU A 62 -13.20 1.96 -8.04
#